data_AF-A0A976LTS9-F1
#
_entry.id   AF-A0A976LTS9-F1
#
_cell.length_a   1.000
_cell.length_b   1.000
_cell.length_c   1.000
_cell.angle_alpha   90.00
_cell.angle_beta   90.00
_cell.angle_gamma   90.00
#
_symmetry.space_group_name_H-M   'P 1'
#
loop_
_entity.id
_entity.type
_entity.pdbx_description
1 polymer ?
#
loop_
_entity_poly.entity_id
_entity_poly.type
_entity_poly.pdbx_seq_one_letter_code
_entity_poly.pdbx_strand_id
1 'polypeptide(L)'
;MTMKKIKIGLVEIGDSFGGQYYLPYSLGVLRAYAEKMLATRGNYEFLPIIYKGENIEKLVESLAGTDIIFYSTYLWNFRVSLE
;
A
#
# COMPACT_ATOMS: atom_id res chain seq x y z
N MET A 1 -18.07 -21.99 7.67
CA MET A 1 -16.98 -21.57 6.76
C MET A 1 -16.66 -20.12 7.05
N THR A 2 -15.45 -19.81 7.50
CA THR A 2 -14.98 -18.42 7.62
C THR A 2 -14.79 -17.85 6.22
N MET A 3 -15.36 -16.68 5.92
CA MET A 3 -15.12 -16.01 4.64
C MET A 3 -13.63 -15.66 4.52
N LYS A 4 -13.03 -15.94 3.35
CA LYS A 4 -11.68 -15.47 3.02
C LYS A 4 -11.70 -13.93 3.01
N LYS A 5 -10.80 -13.29 3.75
CA LYS A 5 -10.61 -11.83 3.69
C LYS A 5 -9.99 -11.43 2.36
N ILE A 6 -10.39 -10.26 1.87
CA ILE A 6 -9.81 -9.59 0.71
C ILE A 6 -8.52 -8.91 1.18
N LYS A 7 -7.38 -9.36 0.65
CA LYS A 7 -6.06 -8.79 0.95
C LYS A 7 -5.78 -7.58 0.08
N ILE A 8 -5.49 -6.45 0.72
CA ILE A 8 -5.27 -5.16 0.07
C ILE A 8 -3.81 -4.74 0.25
N GLY A 9 -3.09 -4.62 -0.87
CA GLY A 9 -1.77 -4.00 -0.95
C GLY A 9 -1.87 -2.48 -1.16
N LEU A 10 -0.95 -1.74 -0.55
CA LEU A 10 -0.91 -0.28 -0.58
C LEU A 10 0.52 0.17 -0.93
N VAL A 11 0.67 0.92 -2.03
CA VAL A 11 1.98 1.34 -2.56
C VAL A 11 2.01 2.85 -2.76
N GLU A 12 2.87 3.54 -2.04
CA GLU A 12 3.17 4.98 -2.16
C GLU A 12 4.69 5.17 -2.01
N ILE A 13 5.45 4.68 -2.99
CA ILE A 13 6.91 4.77 -2.96
C ILE A 13 7.30 6.24 -2.97
N GLY A 14 8.05 6.67 -1.96
CA GLY A 14 8.63 8.00 -1.87
C GLY A 14 10.15 7.92 -1.84
N ASP A 15 10.78 9.01 -2.24
CA ASP A 15 12.23 9.15 -2.11
C ASP A 15 12.61 9.51 -0.66
N SER A 16 13.85 9.20 -0.30
CA SER A 16 14.41 9.64 0.97
C SER A 16 14.92 11.08 0.84
N PHE A 17 14.52 11.95 1.76
CA PHE A 17 15.06 13.31 1.85
C PHE A 17 15.82 13.46 3.17
N GLY A 18 17.14 13.70 3.09
CA GLY A 18 17.98 13.79 4.29
C GLY A 18 18.02 12.51 5.13
N GLY A 19 17.88 11.33 4.49
CA GLY A 19 17.81 10.03 5.16
C GLY A 19 16.48 9.76 5.88
N GLN A 20 15.49 10.65 5.73
CA GLN A 20 14.14 10.47 6.24
C GLN A 20 13.18 10.12 5.12
N TYR A 21 12.11 9.42 5.48
CA TYR A 21 11.03 9.09 4.56
C TYR A 21 9.77 9.83 4.98
N TYR A 22 9.03 10.29 3.98
CA TYR A 22 7.70 10.83 4.23
C TYR A 22 6.76 9.71 4.65
N LEU A 23 5.91 10.00 5.63
CA LEU A 23 4.79 9.14 5.93
C LEU A 23 3.89 9.07 4.68
N PRO A 24 3.46 7.87 4.23
CA PRO A 24 2.58 7.73 3.07
C PRO A 24 1.16 8.21 3.42
N TYR A 25 1.00 9.53 3.49
CA TYR A 25 -0.12 10.18 4.14
C TYR A 25 -1.43 9.95 3.40
N SER A 26 -1.42 10.02 2.07
CA SER A 26 -2.62 9.83 1.25
C SER A 26 -3.20 8.43 1.45
N LEU A 27 -2.38 7.38 1.34
CA LEU A 27 -2.83 6.01 1.62
C LEU A 27 -3.15 5.77 3.10
N GLY A 28 -2.42 6.40 4.02
CA GLY A 28 -2.69 6.33 5.45
C GLY A 28 -4.09 6.84 5.80
N VAL A 29 -4.48 8.00 5.26
CA VAL A 29 -5.81 8.59 5.45
C VAL A 29 -6.89 7.73 4.79
N LEU A 30 -6.67 7.26 3.55
CA LEU A 30 -7.63 6.39 2.86
C LEU A 30 -7.89 5.09 3.62
N ARG A 31 -6.83 4.45 4.10
CA ARG A 31 -6.93 3.25 4.94
C ARG A 31 -7.71 3.54 6.22
N ALA A 32 -7.34 4.59 6.96
CA ALA A 32 -8.00 4.93 8.21
C ALA A 32 -9.49 5.25 8.01
N TYR A 33 -9.84 5.94 6.92
CA TYR A 33 -11.23 6.19 6.55
C TYR A 33 -11.98 4.89 6.25
N ALA A 34 -11.38 4.01 5.43
CA ALA A 34 -11.98 2.72 5.09
C ALA A 34 -12.20 1.83 6.32
N GLU A 35 -11.21 1.71 7.20
CA GLU A 35 -11.29 0.93 8.44
C GLU A 35 -12.36 1.49 9.40
N LYS A 36 -12.57 2.82 9.39
CA LYS A 36 -13.60 3.50 10.19
C LYS A 36 -15.00 3.38 9.60
N MET A 37 -15.14 3.51 8.29
CA MET A 37 -16.43 3.76 7.63
C MET A 37 -17.03 2.54 6.92
N LEU A 38 -16.22 1.55 6.53
CA LEU A 38 -16.74 0.35 5.88
C LEU A 38 -17.49 -0.52 6.89
N ALA A 39 -18.80 -0.70 6.66
CA ALA A 39 -19.63 -1.63 7.42
C ALA A 39 -19.08 -3.06 7.42
N THR A 40 -18.33 -3.40 6.37
CA THR A 40 -17.70 -4.71 6.13
C THR A 40 -16.21 -4.74 6.48
N ARG A 41 -15.70 -3.88 7.38
CA ARG A 41 -14.26 -3.83 7.73
C ARG A 41 -13.62 -5.19 8.06
N GLY A 42 -14.37 -6.13 8.63
CA GLY A 42 -13.89 -7.48 8.94
C GLY A 42 -13.56 -8.36 7.71
N ASN A 43 -14.01 -7.95 6.52
CA ASN A 43 -13.78 -8.63 5.25
C ASN A 43 -12.46 -8.25 4.60
N TYR A 44 -11.76 -7.23 5.11
CA TYR A 44 -10.55 -6.71 4.49
C TYR A 44 -9.33 -6.94 5.39
N GLU A 45 -8.19 -7.18 4.76
CA GLU A 45 -6.88 -7.28 5.38
C GLU A 45 -5.94 -6.31 4.66
N PHE A 46 -5.67 -5.15 5.28
CA PHE A 46 -4.70 -4.20 4.76
C PHE A 46 -3.29 -4.62 5.12
N LEU A 47 -2.47 -4.91 4.11
CA LEU A 47 -1.05 -5.16 4.27
C LEU A 47 -0.31 -3.87 4.68
N PRO A 48 0.94 -3.97 5.18
CA PRO A 48 1.79 -2.80 5.41
C PRO A 48 1.94 -1.94 4.14
N ILE A 49 1.97 -0.62 4.31
CA ILE A 49 2.16 0.30 3.17
C ILE A 49 3.62 0.21 2.71
N ILE A 50 3.82 -0.02 1.42
CA ILE A 50 5.12 0.07 0.77
C ILE A 50 5.38 1.54 0.44
N TYR A 51 6.28 2.18 1.18
CA TYR A 51 6.65 3.59 0.96
C TYR A 51 8.14 3.82 0.78
N LYS A 52 8.96 2.85 1.18
CA LYS A 52 10.41 2.92 1.07
C LYS A 52 10.85 2.26 -0.23
N GLY A 53 11.63 2.97 -1.03
CA GLY A 53 12.36 2.38 -2.15
C GLY A 53 13.33 1.33 -1.64
N GLU A 54 13.06 0.06 -1.93
CA GLU A 54 13.96 -1.07 -1.70
C GLU A 54 14.18 -1.81 -3.01
N ASN A 55 14.80 -2.98 -2.96
CA ASN A 55 14.88 -3.87 -4.11
C ASN A 55 13.47 -4.21 -4.64
N ILE A 56 13.21 -3.88 -5.90
CA ILE A 56 11.87 -3.95 -6.50
C ILE A 56 11.32 -5.37 -6.48
N GLU A 57 12.16 -6.39 -6.69
CA GLU A 57 11.75 -7.79 -6.67
C GLU A 57 11.20 -8.19 -5.30
N LYS A 58 11.84 -7.75 -4.19
CA LYS A 58 11.34 -7.97 -2.83
C LYS A 58 10.01 -7.25 -2.58
N LEU A 59 9.85 -6.03 -3.10
CA LEU A 59 8.60 -5.28 -2.96
C LEU A 59 7.45 -6.00 -3.68
N VAL A 60 7.69 -6.46 -4.91
CA VAL A 60 6.73 -7.25 -5.70
C VAL A 60 6.41 -8.57 -4.99
N GLU A 61 7.40 -9.27 -4.46
CA GLU A 61 7.20 -10.51 -3.69
C GLU A 61 6.34 -10.27 -2.44
N SER A 62 6.50 -9.14 -1.75
CA SER A 62 5.67 -8.79 -0.59
C SER A 62 4.18 -8.56 -0.93
N LEU A 63 3.88 -8.29 -2.21
CA LEU A 63 2.52 -8.15 -2.73
C LEU A 63 1.93 -9.47 -3.24
N ALA A 64 2.70 -10.57 -3.21
CA ALA A 64 2.23 -11.88 -3.68
C ALA A 64 0.99 -12.34 -2.89
N GLY A 65 -0.05 -12.76 -3.63
CA GLY A 65 -1.31 -13.21 -3.03
C GLY A 65 -2.22 -12.09 -2.50
N THR A 66 -1.92 -10.82 -2.79
CA THR A 66 -2.90 -9.74 -2.68
C THR A 66 -4.05 -9.94 -3.66
N ASP A 67 -5.26 -9.57 -3.26
CA ASP A 67 -6.43 -9.61 -4.14
C ASP A 67 -6.63 -8.24 -4.85
N ILE A 68 -6.24 -7.13 -4.20
CA ILE A 68 -6.32 -5.77 -4.73
C ILE A 68 -5.05 -5.00 -4.35
N ILE A 69 -4.47 -4.22 -5.27
CA ILE A 69 -3.34 -3.33 -5.00
C ILE A 69 -3.71 -1.90 -5.37
N PHE A 70 -3.49 -0.95 -4.46
CA PHE A 70 -3.62 0.48 -4.71
C PHE A 70 -2.26 1.12 -4.87
N TYR A 71 -2.07 1.83 -5.98
CA TYR A 71 -0.89 2.66 -6.23
C TYR A 71 -1.27 4.14 -6.07
N SER A 72 -0.70 4.78 -5.06
CA SER A 72 -0.72 6.23 -4.90
C SER A 72 0.42 6.81 -5.73
N THR A 73 0.10 7.22 -6.95
CA THR A 73 1.08 7.68 -7.92
C THR A 73 1.07 9.19 -8.09
N TYR A 74 2.26 9.76 -8.23
CA TYR A 74 2.51 11.17 -8.48
C TYR A 74 3.78 11.31 -9.33
N LEU A 75 4.13 12.55 -9.69
CA LEU A 75 5.22 12.86 -10.63
C LEU A 75 6.52 12.11 -10.33
N TRP A 76 6.87 11.97 -9.04
CA TRP A 76 8.17 11.45 -8.63
C TRP A 76 8.24 9.93 -8.46
N ASN A 77 7.10 9.24 -8.37
CA ASN A 77 7.07 7.77 -8.21
C ASN A 77 6.39 7.03 -9.36
N PHE A 78 5.98 7.75 -10.40
CA PHE A 78 5.27 7.17 -11.54
C PHE A 78 6.06 6.05 -12.22
N ARG A 79 7.35 6.28 -12.49
CA ARG A 79 8.20 5.31 -13.20
C ARG A 79 8.39 4.02 -12.40
N VAL A 80 8.77 4.14 -11.13
CA VAL A 80 8.98 2.97 -10.25
C VAL A 80 7.67 2.20 -10.00
N SER A 81 6.52 2.87 -10.09
CA SER A 81 5.21 2.20 -9.98
C SER A 81 4.81 1.39 -11.23
N LEU A 82 5.56 1.52 -12.33
CA LEU A 82 5.35 0.77 -13.58
C LEU A 82 6.36 -0.37 -13.77
N GLU A 83 7.38 -0.45 -12.90
CA GLU A 83 8.40 -1.50 -12.91
C GLU A 83 7.89 -2.78 -12.22
#